data_AF-A0A7Z0QMH4-F1
#
_entry.id   AF-A0A7Z0QMH4-F1
#
_cell.length_a   1.000
_cell.length_b   1.000
_cell.length_c   1.000
_cell.angle_alpha   90.00
_cell.angle_beta   90.00
_cell.angle_gamma   90.00
#
_symmetry.space_group_name_H-M   'P 1'
#
loop_
_entity.id
_entity.type
_entity.pdbx_description
1 polymer ?
#
loop_
_entity_poly.entity_id
_entity_poly.type
_entity_poly.pdbx_seq_one_letter_code
_entity_poly.pdbx_strand_id
1 'polypeptide(L)'
;MTSSVLLVDASTHAAFAPSDILVNSKTTRTMLGNISHATLHCWQHGLHHRTRNKIIPPLADFPAPVMISGRRYWRRSDLEKFINGRASAA
;
A
#
# COMPACT_ATOMS: atom_id res chain seq x y z
N MET A 1 -28.88 23.55 34.53
CA MET A 1 -28.57 22.09 34.52
C MET A 1 -27.88 21.78 33.20
N THR A 2 -26.55 21.77 33.22
CA THR A 2 -25.69 21.56 32.04
C THR A 2 -25.24 20.10 32.08
N SER A 3 -25.71 19.28 31.13
CA SER A 3 -25.19 17.93 30.92
C SER A 3 -24.25 17.96 29.71
N SER A 4 -22.96 18.01 29.98
CA SER A 4 -21.92 17.79 28.98
C SER A 4 -21.76 16.28 28.80
N VAL A 5 -22.27 15.74 27.69
CA VAL A 5 -21.99 14.35 27.32
C VAL A 5 -20.64 14.32 26.62
N LEU A 6 -19.63 13.79 27.32
CA LEU A 6 -18.34 13.42 26.75
C LEU A 6 -18.57 12.23 25.82
N LEU A 7 -18.59 12.48 24.50
CA LEU A 7 -18.57 11.39 23.53
C LEU A 7 -17.18 10.78 23.50
N VAL A 8 -17.20 9.47 23.73
CA VAL A 8 -16.05 8.59 23.87
C VAL A 8 -15.12 8.68 22.65
N ASP A 9 -13.84 8.73 22.94
CA ASP A 9 -12.73 8.74 22.01
C ASP A 9 -12.81 7.57 21.02
N ALA A 10 -13.01 7.87 19.74
CA ALA A 10 -12.99 6.91 18.65
C ALA A 10 -11.53 6.57 18.27
N SER A 11 -10.74 6.13 19.25
CA SER A 11 -9.45 5.54 18.97
C SER A 11 -9.62 4.11 18.48
N THR A 12 -9.04 3.84 17.31
CA THR A 12 -8.81 2.50 16.75
C THR A 12 -9.97 1.87 15.98
N HIS A 13 -10.43 2.56 14.95
CA HIS A 13 -10.79 1.87 13.72
C HIS A 13 -10.21 2.71 12.60
N ALA A 14 -9.20 2.20 11.90
CA ALA A 14 -8.76 2.79 10.64
C ALA A 14 -10.01 2.93 9.77
N ALA A 15 -10.52 4.16 9.68
CA ALA A 15 -11.79 4.45 9.05
C ALA A 15 -11.71 3.96 7.61
N PHE A 16 -12.41 2.87 7.32
CA PHE A 16 -12.63 2.42 5.95
C PHE A 16 -13.43 3.53 5.27
N ALA A 17 -12.75 4.42 4.54
CA ALA A 17 -13.44 5.36 3.68
C ALA A 17 -14.24 4.52 2.66
N PRO A 18 -15.58 4.59 2.65
CA PRO A 18 -16.44 3.71 1.84
C PRO A 18 -16.29 3.91 0.32
N SER A 19 -15.35 4.75 -0.12
CA SER A 19 -15.07 5.14 -1.49
C SER A 19 -13.62 4.88 -1.92
N ASP A 20 -12.86 4.07 -1.19
CA ASP A 20 -11.46 3.85 -1.54
C ASP A 20 -11.34 3.02 -2.84
N ILE A 21 -10.87 3.67 -3.90
CA ILE A 21 -10.86 3.12 -5.25
C ILE A 21 -9.81 2.03 -5.34
N LEU A 22 -10.23 0.82 -5.74
CA LEU A 22 -9.31 -0.26 -6.07
C LEU A 22 -8.73 -0.08 -7.48
N VAL A 23 -7.42 -0.01 -7.57
CA VAL A 23 -6.68 0.11 -8.82
C VAL A 23 -5.96 -1.19 -9.15
N ASN A 24 -5.97 -1.57 -10.42
CA ASN A 24 -5.33 -2.81 -10.88
C ASN A 24 -3.80 -2.65 -10.97
N SER A 25 -3.09 -3.78 -11.14
CA SER A 25 -1.62 -3.81 -11.24
C SER A 25 -1.04 -2.92 -12.35
N LYS A 26 -1.78 -2.64 -13.44
CA LYS A 26 -1.32 -1.73 -14.49
C LYS A 26 -1.32 -0.28 -13.97
N THR A 27 -2.44 0.17 -13.43
CA THR A 27 -2.59 1.51 -12.86
C THR A 27 -1.63 1.75 -11.69
N THR A 28 -1.47 0.78 -10.79
CA THR A 28 -0.49 0.84 -9.70
C THR A 28 0.92 1.13 -10.20
N ARG A 29 1.37 0.43 -11.24
CA ARG A 29 2.71 0.67 -11.83
C ARG A 29 2.85 2.07 -12.40
N THR A 30 1.82 2.57 -13.08
CA THR A 30 1.81 3.94 -13.61
C THR A 30 1.92 4.97 -12.49
N MET A 31 1.16 4.83 -11.40
CA MET A 31 1.23 5.73 -10.25
C MET A 31 2.60 5.74 -9.57
N LEU A 32 3.30 4.59 -9.54
CA LEU A 32 4.62 4.44 -8.92
C LEU A 32 5.78 4.90 -9.82
N GLY A 33 5.52 5.69 -10.88
CA GLY A 33 6.55 6.16 -11.81
C GLY A 33 6.79 5.22 -12.99
N ASN A 34 5.75 4.55 -13.47
CA ASN A 34 5.78 3.62 -14.61
C ASN A 34 6.77 2.44 -14.46
N ILE A 35 6.81 1.84 -13.27
CA ILE A 35 7.72 0.72 -12.97
C ILE A 35 7.36 -0.56 -13.72
N SER A 36 8.34 -1.46 -13.87
CA SER A 36 8.12 -2.76 -14.49
C SER A 36 7.26 -3.69 -13.61
N HIS A 37 6.68 -4.74 -14.22
CA HIS A 37 5.98 -5.78 -13.45
C HIS A 37 6.93 -6.55 -12.52
N ALA A 38 8.17 -6.77 -12.96
CA ALA A 38 9.20 -7.44 -12.16
C ALA A 38 9.58 -6.60 -10.93
N THR A 39 9.69 -5.28 -11.09
CA THR A 39 9.92 -4.34 -9.97
C THR A 39 8.79 -4.42 -8.96
N LEU A 40 7.53 -4.34 -9.42
CA LEU A 40 6.36 -4.46 -8.54
C LEU A 40 6.32 -5.81 -7.81
N HIS A 41 6.67 -6.91 -8.48
CA HIS A 41 6.78 -8.23 -7.86
C HIS A 41 7.89 -8.28 -6.80
N CYS A 42 9.07 -7.75 -7.12
CA CYS A 42 10.20 -7.68 -6.19
C CYS A 42 9.85 -6.87 -4.94
N TRP A 43 9.10 -5.77 -5.10
CA TRP A 43 8.67 -4.98 -3.95
C TRP A 43 7.70 -5.73 -3.04
N GLN A 44 6.87 -6.63 -3.57
CA GLN A 44 5.93 -7.42 -2.77
C GLN A 44 6.57 -8.63 -2.08
N HIS A 45 7.47 -9.31 -2.77
CA HIS A 45 7.94 -10.64 -2.36
C HIS A 45 9.44 -10.71 -2.14
N GLY A 46 10.15 -9.61 -2.39
CA GLY A 46 11.59 -9.62 -2.52
C GLY A 46 12.05 -10.38 -3.78
N LEU A 47 13.35 -10.63 -3.83
CA LEU A 47 13.98 -11.44 -4.85
C LEU A 47 15.12 -12.24 -4.21
N HIS A 48 15.08 -13.56 -4.35
CA HIS A 48 16.19 -14.42 -3.96
C HIS A 48 17.02 -14.80 -5.20
N HIS A 49 18.21 -14.22 -5.33
CA HIS A 49 19.11 -14.49 -6.44
C HIS A 49 20.04 -15.66 -6.11
N ARG A 50 19.59 -16.88 -6.42
CA ARG A 50 20.30 -18.13 -6.10
C ARG A 50 21.76 -18.15 -6.57
N THR A 51 22.05 -17.61 -7.75
CA THR A 51 23.41 -17.66 -8.34
C THR A 51 24.39 -16.61 -7.81
N ARG A 52 23.89 -15.57 -7.11
CA ARG A 52 24.74 -14.48 -6.57
C ARG A 52 24.72 -14.42 -5.05
N ASN A 53 24.09 -15.43 -4.41
CA ASN A 53 23.82 -15.48 -2.98
C ASN A 53 23.27 -14.15 -2.40
N LYS A 54 22.45 -13.44 -3.19
CA LYS A 54 21.93 -12.12 -2.84
C LYS A 54 20.44 -12.22 -2.59
N ILE A 55 20.01 -11.78 -1.41
CA ILE A 55 18.61 -11.66 -1.03
C ILE A 55 18.26 -10.16 -1.08
N ILE A 56 17.29 -9.82 -1.91
CA ILE A 56 16.64 -8.51 -1.87
C ILE A 56 15.34 -8.72 -1.10
N PRO A 57 15.15 -8.13 0.09
CA PRO A 57 13.90 -8.26 0.81
C PRO A 57 12.76 -7.52 0.08
N PRO A 58 11.49 -7.83 0.40
CA PRO A 58 10.37 -6.99 0.01
C PRO A 58 10.61 -5.53 0.41
N LEU A 59 9.96 -4.62 -0.31
CA LEU A 59 10.07 -3.20 -0.02
C LEU A 59 9.29 -2.89 1.25
N ALA A 60 9.99 -2.33 2.26
CA ALA A 60 9.38 -1.91 3.50
C ALA A 60 8.21 -0.94 3.26
N ASP A 61 7.15 -1.13 4.04
CA ASP A 61 5.91 -0.34 4.05
C ASP A 61 5.15 -0.29 2.71
N PHE A 62 5.51 -1.13 1.75
CA PHE A 62 4.78 -1.23 0.50
C PHE A 62 3.39 -1.84 0.76
N PRO A 63 2.29 -1.21 0.28
CA PRO A 63 0.95 -1.67 0.59
C PRO A 63 0.66 -3.06 0.03
N ALA A 64 0.05 -3.91 0.84
CA ALA A 64 -0.37 -5.24 0.45
C ALA A 64 -1.56 -5.16 -0.53
N PRO A 65 -1.59 -6.00 -1.58
CA PRO A 65 -2.72 -6.05 -2.49
C PRO A 65 -3.96 -6.70 -1.86
N VAL A 66 -5.13 -6.28 -2.32
CA VAL A 66 -6.39 -7.00 -2.22
C VAL A 66 -6.49 -7.97 -3.40
N MET A 67 -6.82 -9.23 -3.10
CA MET A 67 -7.01 -10.28 -4.11
C MET A 67 -8.49 -10.39 -4.49
N ILE A 68 -8.80 -10.21 -5.77
CA ILE A 68 -10.16 -10.41 -6.32
C ILE A 68 -10.05 -11.29 -7.56
N SER A 69 -10.70 -12.45 -7.55
CA SER A 69 -10.66 -13.44 -8.64
C SER A 69 -9.23 -13.75 -9.12
N GLY A 70 -8.29 -13.91 -8.18
CA GLY A 70 -6.89 -14.21 -8.47
C GLY A 70 -6.06 -13.03 -9.01
N ARG A 71 -6.66 -11.84 -9.15
CA ARG A 71 -5.98 -10.61 -9.60
C ARG A 71 -5.67 -9.70 -8.42
N ARG A 72 -4.53 -9.02 -8.51
CA ARG A 72 -4.05 -8.06 -7.50
C ARG A 72 -4.58 -6.66 -7.78
N TYR A 73 -5.22 -6.09 -6.76
CA TYR A 73 -5.67 -4.71 -6.71
C TYR A 73 -5.08 -4.00 -5.50
N TRP A 74 -4.90 -2.69 -5.59
CA TRP A 74 -4.46 -1.86 -4.47
C TRP A 74 -5.49 -0.81 -4.18
N ARG A 75 -5.59 -0.41 -2.92
CA ARG A 75 -6.30 0.80 -2.56
C ARG A 75 -5.49 1.99 -3.04
N ARG A 76 -6.17 2.92 -3.71
CA ARG A 76 -5.54 4.13 -4.20
C ARG A 76 -4.98 4.97 -3.04
N SER A 77 -5.73 5.10 -1.94
CA SER A 77 -5.29 5.91 -0.79
C SER A 77 -3.99 5.37 -0.16
N ASP A 78 -3.83 4.04 -0.08
CA ASP A 78 -2.62 3.42 0.48
C ASP A 78 -1.40 3.66 -0.41
N LEU A 79 -1.59 3.63 -1.74
CA LEU A 79 -0.52 3.98 -2.69
C LEU A 79 -0.12 5.45 -2.58
N GLU A 80 -1.09 6.36 -2.48
CA GLU A 80 -0.83 7.80 -2.33
C GLU A 80 -0.10 8.10 -1.01
N LYS A 81 -0.53 7.49 0.10
CA LYS A 81 0.18 7.58 1.39
C LYS A 81 1.61 7.08 1.30
N PHE A 82 1.83 5.93 0.65
CA PHE A 82 3.16 5.37 0.45
C PHE A 82 4.06 6.30 -0.37
N ILE A 83 3.55 6.86 -1.47
CA ILE A 83 4.28 7.80 -2.33
C ILE A 83 4.65 9.06 -1.54
N ASN A 84 3.69 9.64 -0.82
CA ASN A 84 3.90 10.85 -0.02
C ASN A 84 4.89 10.62 1.12
N GLY A 85 4.78 9.50 1.83
CA GLY A 85 5.71 9.14 2.91
C GLY A 85 7.17 9.04 2.43
N ARG A 86 7.38 8.55 1.20
CA ARG A 86 8.72 8.51 0.60
C ARG A 86 9.20 9.87 0.09
N ALA A 87 8.30 10.68 -0.47
CA ALA A 87 8.65 12.04 -0.90
C ALA A 87 9.05 12.92 0.29
N SER A 88 8.44 12.74 1.46
CA SER A 88 8.78 13.49 2.67
C SER A 88 10.04 13.00 3.39
N ALA A 89 10.55 11.82 3.05
CA ALA A 89 11.76 11.24 3.64
C ALA A 89 13.04 11.47 2.80
N ALA A 90 12.90 12.10 1.62
CA ALA A 90 13.98 12.46 0.71
C ALA A 90 14.35 13.94 0.86
#